data_AF-A0A6C1SYA6-F1
#
_entry.id   AF-A0A6C1SYA6-F1
#
_cell.length_a   1.000
_cell.length_b   1.000
_cell.length_c   1.000
_cell.angle_alpha   90.00
_cell.angle_beta   90.00
_cell.angle_gamma   90.00
#
_symmetry.space_group_name_H-M   'P 1'
#
loop_
_entity.id
_entity.type
_entity.pdbx_description
1 polymer ?
#
loop_
_entity_poly.entity_id
_entity_poly.type
_entity_poly.pdbx_seq_one_letter_code
_entity_poly.pdbx_strand_id
1 'polypeptide(L)' 'MWRRLPRAFYWVTGAAVALLGAIIFRDLAEGTPLQTQFIIWMIGSVFVFLGLVIVSIGVKARLHDDDDDQGTGGSPPAPP' A
#
# COMPACT_ATOMS: atom_id res chain seq x y z
N MET A 1 1.59 21.60 13.64
CA MET A 1 0.63 21.17 12.58
C MET A 1 1.27 20.05 11.78
N TRP A 2 1.01 18.78 12.11
CA TRP A 2 1.41 17.67 11.25
C TRP A 2 0.41 17.61 10.09
N ARG A 3 0.77 18.19 8.94
CA ARG A 3 -0.03 18.07 7.71
C ARG A 3 -0.06 16.60 7.32
N ARG A 4 -1.17 15.90 7.60
CA ARG A 4 -1.43 14.56 7.08
C ARG A 4 -1.26 14.62 5.55
N LEU A 5 -0.31 13.86 5.02
CA LEU A 5 -0.06 13.79 3.57
C LEU A 5 -1.35 13.31 2.87
N PRO A 6 -1.63 13.80 1.65
CA PRO A 6 -2.82 13.39 0.90
C PRO A 6 -2.90 11.87 0.80
N ARG A 7 -4.06 11.28 1.09
CA ARG A 7 -4.26 9.83 1.17
C ARG A 7 -3.85 9.09 -0.13
N ALA A 8 -4.01 9.74 -1.28
CA ALA A 8 -3.53 9.26 -2.58
C ALA A 8 -2.00 9.05 -2.62
N PHE A 9 -1.24 9.77 -1.81
CA PHE A 9 0.21 9.67 -1.73
C PHE A 9 0.65 8.31 -1.21
N TYR A 10 -0.07 7.71 -0.25
CA TYR A 10 0.26 6.37 0.27
C TYR A 10 0.02 5.29 -0.79
N TRP A 11 -1.07 5.40 -1.56
CA TRP A 11 -1.36 4.49 -2.66
C TRP A 11 -0.35 4.63 -3.80
N VAL A 12 -0.08 5.86 -4.23
CA VAL A 12 0.90 6.14 -5.30
C VAL A 12 2.29 5.69 -4.88
N THR A 13 2.69 5.93 -3.63
CA THR A 13 4.00 5.50 -3.12
C THR A 13 4.09 3.98 -3.04
N GLY A 14 3.08 3.29 -2.51
CA GLY A 14 3.07 1.84 -2.43
C GLY A 14 3.06 1.17 -3.81
N ALA A 15 2.25 1.68 -4.74
CA ALA A 15 2.23 1.21 -6.13
C ALA A 15 3.55 1.49 -6.85
N ALA A 16 4.13 2.68 -6.65
CA ALA A 16 5.44 3.03 -7.22
C ALA A 16 6.53 2.11 -6.69
N VAL A 17 6.60 1.87 -5.38
CA VAL A 17 7.61 0.98 -4.77
C VAL A 17 7.49 -0.45 -5.30
N ALA A 18 6.25 -0.98 -5.40
CA ALA A 18 6.03 -2.31 -5.94
C ALA A 18 6.43 -2.42 -7.43
N LEU A 19 6.07 -1.41 -8.23
CA LEU A 19 6.30 -1.40 -9.67
C LEU A 19 7.78 -1.15 -10.01
N LEU A 20 8.44 -0.22 -9.29
CA LEU A 20 9.88 0.02 -9.42
C LEU A 20 10.68 -1.21 -9.00
N GLY A 21 10.29 -1.84 -7.88
CA GLY A 21 10.89 -3.10 -7.43
C GLY A 21 10.78 -4.17 -8.51
N ALA A 22 9.57 -4.44 -9.02
CA ALA A 22 9.37 -5.46 -10.04
C ALA A 22 10.20 -5.22 -11.31
N ILE A 23 10.30 -3.97 -11.78
CA ILE A 23 11.07 -3.62 -13.00
C ILE A 23 12.57 -3.79 -12.76
N ILE A 24 13.10 -3.21 -11.69
CA ILE A 24 14.55 -3.23 -11.41
C ILE A 24 15.05 -4.65 -11.16
N PHE A 25 14.32 -5.44 -10.35
CA PHE A 25 14.71 -6.82 -10.06
C PHE A 25 14.53 -7.74 -11.27
N ARG A 26 13.60 -7.43 -12.18
CA ARG A 26 13.49 -8.15 -13.45
C ARG A 26 14.69 -7.88 -14.36
N ASP A 27 15.07 -6.62 -14.51
CA ASP A 27 16.24 -6.23 -15.32
C ASP A 27 17.54 -6.86 -14.78
N LEU A 28 17.72 -6.86 -13.45
CA LEU A 28 18.85 -7.54 -12.78
C LEU A 28 18.85 -9.06 -12.95
N ALA A 29 17.67 -9.68 -13.08
CA ALA A 29 17.55 -11.11 -13.30
C ALA A 29 17.89 -11.51 -14.74
N GLU A 30 17.69 -10.62 -15.71
CA GLU A 30 17.97 -10.86 -17.13
C GLU A 30 19.48 -10.86 -17.38
N GLY A 31 20.09 -12.05 -17.34
CA GLY A 31 21.52 -12.26 -17.61
C GLY A 31 22.31 -12.89 -16.47
N THR A 32 21.68 -13.15 -15.32
CA THR A 32 22.32 -13.83 -14.19
C THR A 32 22.06 -15.35 -14.19
N PRO A 33 22.96 -16.16 -13.61
CA PRO A 33 22.76 -17.60 -13.47
C PRO A 33 21.47 -17.92 -12.68
N LEU A 34 20.83 -19.05 -12.98
CA LEU A 34 19.57 -19.51 -12.34
C LEU A 34 19.58 -19.41 -10.80
N GLN A 35 20.72 -19.75 -10.17
CA GLN A 35 20.87 -19.69 -8.72
C GLN A 35 20.82 -18.25 -8.19
N THR A 36 21.38 -17.30 -8.93
CA THR A 36 21.37 -15.86 -8.60
C THR A 36 20.01 -15.24 -8.92
N GLN A 37 19.35 -15.66 -10.01
CA GLN A 37 17.98 -15.24 -10.32
C GLN A 37 17.03 -15.53 -9.17
N PHE A 38 17.11 -16.72 -8.55
CA PHE A 38 16.24 -17.07 -7.43
C PHE A 38 16.38 -16.10 -6.24
N ILE A 39 17.61 -15.68 -5.94
CA ILE A 39 17.90 -14.69 -4.89
C ILE A 39 17.34 -13.32 -5.27
N ILE A 40 17.52 -12.89 -6.53
CA ILE A 40 17.02 -11.61 -7.05
C ILE A 40 15.49 -11.58 -7.00
N TRP A 41 14.82 -12.65 -7.40
CA TRP A 41 13.36 -12.80 -7.33
C TRP A 41 12.85 -12.78 -5.88
N MET A 42 13.55 -13.47 -4.96
CA MET A 42 13.20 -13.47 -3.54
C MET A 42 13.31 -12.05 -2.95
N ILE A 43 14.39 -11.32 -3.24
CA ILE A 43 14.55 -9.93 -2.79
C ILE A 43 13.47 -9.03 -3.44
N GLY A 44 13.24 -9.16 -4.74
CA GLY A 44 12.19 -8.42 -5.45
C GLY A 44 10.79 -8.64 -4.86
N SER A 45 10.48 -9.86 -4.42
CA SER A 45 9.21 -10.17 -3.77
C SER A 45 9.03 -9.40 -2.45
N VAL A 46 10.10 -9.19 -1.68
CA VAL A 46 10.07 -8.40 -0.44
C VAL A 46 9.64 -6.97 -0.73
N PHE A 47 10.14 -6.36 -1.81
CA PHE A 47 9.74 -5.01 -2.21
C PHE A 47 8.28 -4.92 -2.65
N VAL A 48 7.77 -5.95 -3.34
CA VAL A 48 6.34 -6.04 -3.70
C VAL A 48 5.47 -6.14 -2.44
N PHE A 49 5.85 -7.01 -1.49
CA PHE A 49 5.14 -7.13 -0.21
C PHE A 49 5.20 -5.84 0.61
N LEU A 50 6.35 -5.17 0.63
CA LEU A 50 6.51 -3.88 1.31
C LEU A 50 5.58 -2.82 0.71
N GLY A 51 5.48 -2.76 -0.63
CA GLY A 51 4.54 -1.91 -1.35
C GLY A 51 3.08 -2.21 -0.97
N LEU A 52 2.70 -3.50 -0.90
CA LEU A 52 1.38 -3.94 -0.46
C LEU A 52 1.08 -3.55 1.00
N VAL A 53 2.05 -3.63 1.91
CA VAL A 53 1.89 -3.19 3.30
C VAL A 53 1.59 -1.70 3.36
N ILE A 54 2.31 -0.88 2.59
CA ILE A 54 2.07 0.57 2.52
C ILE A 54 0.66 0.87 1.97
N VAL A 55 0.23 0.16 0.94
CA VAL A 55 -1.14 0.27 0.40
C VAL A 55 -2.18 -0.14 1.45
N SER A 56 -1.95 -1.23 2.18
CA SER A 56 -2.84 -1.72 3.24
C SER A 56 -3.02 -0.70 4.38
N ILE A 57 -1.96 0.00 4.78
CA ILE A 57 -2.05 1.10 5.75
C ILE A 57 -2.92 2.24 5.19
N GLY A 58 -2.77 2.56 3.90
CA GLY A 58 -3.62 3.54 3.21
C GLY A 58 -5.10 3.13 3.16
N VAL A 59 -5.40 1.83 2.99
CA VAL A 59 -6.77 1.28 3.03
C VAL A 59 -7.35 1.33 4.45
N LYS A 60 -6.57 0.93 5.46
CA LYS A 60 -7.02 0.93 6.85
C LYS A 60 -7.33 2.35 7.35
N ALA A 61 -6.57 3.34 6.90
CA ALA A 61 -6.88 4.74 7.16
C ALA A 61 -8.24 5.18 6.59
N ARG A 62 -8.66 4.65 5.42
CA ARG A 62 -9.98 4.91 4.83
C ARG A 62 -11.13 4.40 5.70
N LEU A 63 -11.02 3.15 6.19
CA LEU A 63 -12.06 2.54 7.03
C LEU A 63 -12.29 3.32 8.33
N HIS A 64 -11.22 3.85 8.94
CA HIS A 64 -11.34 4.61 10.18
C HIS A 64 -11.98 5.99 9.97
N ASP A 65 -11.72 6.67 8.85
CA ASP A 65 -12.37 7.94 8.53
C ASP A 65 -13.85 7.76 8.16
N ASP A 66 -14.23 6.66 7.50
CA ASP A 66 -15.64 6.35 7.17
C ASP A 66 -16.49 6.00 8.41
N ASP A 67 -15.85 5.48 9.48
CA ASP A 67 -16.50 5.18 10.77
C ASP A 67 -16.72 6.45 11.61
N ASP A 68 -15.77 7.39 11.59
CA ASP A 68 -15.88 8.68 12.30
C ASP A 68 -16.97 9.59 11.70
N ASP A 69 -17.15 9.57 10.38
CA ASP A 69 -18.21 10.34 9.69
C ASP A 69 -19.61 9.72 9.89
N GLN A 70 -19.71 8.40 10.14
CA GLN A 70 -21.00 7.73 10.43
C GLN A 70 -21.45 7.87 11.90
N GLY A 71 -20.55 8.25 12.81
CA GLY A 71 -20.83 8.36 14.24
C GLY A 71 -21.68 9.56 14.69
N THR A 72 -22.04 10.50 13.79
CA THR A 72 -22.76 11.75 14.15
C THR A 72 -24.12 11.93 13.47
N GLY A 73 -24.54 10.99 12.60
CA GLY A 73 -25.70 11.16 11.71
C GLY A 73 -27.01 10.46 12.10
N GLY A 74 -27.12 9.87 13.30
CA GLY A 74 -28.24 8.99 13.63
C GLY A 74 -28.83 9.21 15.01
N SER A 75 -29.48 10.35 15.25
CA SER A 75 -30.51 10.40 16.30
C SER A 75 -31.77 9.76 15.72
N PRO A 76 -32.23 8.61 16.23
CA PRO A 76 -33.51 8.05 15.79
C PRO A 76 -34.64 9.02 16.17
N PRO A 77 -35.62 9.26 15.29
CA PRO A 77 -36.77 10.09 15.63
C PRO A 77 -37.52 9.43 16.80
N ALA A 78 -37.80 10.22 17.85
CA ALA A 78 -38.53 9.76 19.02
C ALA A 78 -39.91 9.22 18.59
N PRO A 79 -40.34 8.06 19.07
CA PRO A 79 -41.68 7.54 18.80
C PRO A 79 -42.76 8.44 19.43
N PRO A 80 -43.97 8.47 18.84
CA PRO A 80 -45.07 9.36 19.23
C PRO A 80 -45.64 9.09 20.63
#